data_AF-A0A935KRT6-F1
#
_entry.id   AF-A0A935KRT6-F1
#
_cell.length_a   1.000
_cell.length_b   1.000
_cell.length_c   1.000
_cell.angle_alpha   90.00
_cell.angle_beta   90.00
_cell.angle_gamma   90.00
#
_symmetry.space_group_name_H-M   'P 1'
#
loop_
_entity.id
_entity.type
_entity.pdbx_description
1 polymer ?
#
loop_
_entity_poly.entity_id
_entity_poly.type
_entity_poly.pdbx_seq_one_letter_code
_entity_poly.pdbx_strand_id
1 'polypeptide(L)'
;MKILQIDEGVALWADYLSKRDLKLWINKCKQREMELLNLVHKTFRSTSTSIGLFNAGDTLDVTRNRAGYYVGMKLIEALSEEHKLNFLEMLKIPREKLEEMALNWIDKKLGSF
;
A
#
# COMPACT_ATOMS: atom_id res chain seq x y z
N MET A 1 -16.18 -17.81 -15.69
CA MET A 1 -16.21 -17.55 -14.23
C MET A 1 -15.31 -16.36 -13.97
N LYS A 2 -15.89 -15.18 -13.71
CA LYS A 2 -15.12 -13.94 -13.46
C LYS A 2 -14.69 -13.94 -11.99
N ILE A 3 -13.38 -13.90 -11.75
CA ILE A 3 -12.80 -14.10 -10.40
C ILE A 3 -12.92 -12.86 -9.50
N LEU A 4 -13.33 -11.71 -10.04
CA LEU A 4 -13.60 -10.51 -9.26
C LEU A 4 -14.77 -9.76 -9.92
N GLN A 5 -15.98 -9.88 -9.37
CA GLN A 5 -17.12 -9.00 -9.72
C GLN A 5 -16.90 -7.61 -9.08
N ILE A 6 -15.83 -6.92 -9.47
CA ILE A 6 -15.64 -5.50 -9.14
C ILE A 6 -16.22 -4.74 -10.33
N ASP A 7 -17.55 -4.72 -10.38
CA ASP A 7 -18.28 -4.26 -11.56
C ASP A 7 -18.54 -2.75 -11.53
N GLU A 8 -18.13 -2.04 -10.46
CA GLU A 8 -18.40 -0.60 -10.27
C GLU A 8 -17.27 0.17 -9.56
N GLY A 9 -16.04 -0.35 -9.56
CA GLY A 9 -14.89 0.40 -9.06
C GLY A 9 -14.45 1.43 -10.09
N VAL A 10 -14.35 2.72 -9.71
CA VAL A 10 -13.50 3.68 -10.43
C VAL A 10 -12.17 2.97 -10.69
N ALA A 11 -11.75 2.84 -11.96
CA ALA A 11 -10.57 2.08 -12.31
C ALA A 11 -9.41 2.47 -11.39
N LEU A 12 -8.66 1.48 -10.92
CA LEU A 12 -7.58 1.74 -9.98
C LEU A 12 -6.60 2.67 -10.70
N TRP A 13 -6.09 3.68 -10.01
CA TRP A 13 -5.28 4.73 -10.65
C TRP A 13 -4.08 4.19 -11.47
N ALA A 14 -3.56 3.01 -11.10
CA ALA A 14 -2.52 2.30 -11.84
C ALA A 14 -2.95 1.87 -13.24
N ASP A 15 -4.25 1.68 -13.48
CA ASP A 15 -4.85 1.32 -14.77
C ASP A 15 -4.77 2.48 -15.79
N TYR A 16 -4.58 3.72 -15.32
CA TYR A 16 -4.41 4.91 -16.17
C TYR A 16 -2.94 5.26 -16.45
N LEU A 17 -1.98 4.54 -15.86
CA LEU A 17 -0.57 4.83 -16.06
C LEU A 17 0.03 4.00 -17.18
N SER A 18 0.86 4.66 -17.99
CA SER A 18 1.71 3.94 -18.94
C SER A 18 2.67 3.02 -18.16
N LYS A 19 3.09 1.91 -18.79
CA LYS A 19 4.10 1.00 -18.22
C LYS A 19 5.40 1.72 -17.85
N ARG A 20 5.75 2.79 -18.58
CA ARG A 20 6.92 3.64 -18.31
C ARG A 20 6.73 4.40 -17.00
N ASP A 21 5.58 5.04 -16.82
CA ASP A 21 5.30 5.86 -15.63
C ASP A 21 5.16 5.00 -14.38
N LEU A 22 4.56 3.81 -14.52
CA LEU A 22 4.50 2.83 -13.44
C LEU A 22 5.91 2.39 -13.01
N LYS A 23 6.81 2.10 -13.96
CA LYS A 23 8.20 1.75 -13.66
C LYS A 23 8.94 2.89 -12.95
N LEU A 24 8.81 4.12 -13.45
CA LEU A 24 9.42 5.29 -12.82
C LEU A 24 8.91 5.48 -11.39
N TRP A 25 7.60 5.30 -11.19
CA TRP A 25 6.97 5.40 -9.87
C TRP A 25 7.50 4.33 -8.91
N ILE A 26 7.47 3.05 -9.29
CA ILE A 26 7.99 1.95 -8.45
C ILE A 26 9.45 2.22 -8.07
N ASN A 27 10.26 2.67 -9.02
CA ASN A 27 11.67 2.97 -8.77
C ASN A 27 11.86 4.12 -7.79
N LYS A 28 11.08 5.20 -7.90
CA LYS A 28 11.10 6.31 -6.94
C LYS A 28 10.66 5.86 -5.53
N CYS A 29 9.62 5.05 -5.44
CA CYS A 29 9.17 4.51 -4.16
C CYS A 29 10.22 3.61 -3.51
N LYS A 30 10.87 2.73 -4.29
CA LYS A 30 12.00 1.91 -3.80
C LYS A 30 13.16 2.75 -3.27
N GLN A 31 13.53 3.82 -3.96
CA GLN A 31 14.61 4.72 -3.53
C GLN A 31 14.31 5.43 -2.21
N ARG A 32 13.03 5.62 -1.88
CA ARG A 32 12.56 6.34 -0.68
C ARG A 32 11.80 5.43 0.28
N GLU A 33 11.99 4.12 0.20
CA GLU A 33 11.16 3.14 0.89
C GLU A 33 11.08 3.37 2.40
N MET A 34 12.22 3.63 3.06
CA MET A 34 12.27 3.91 4.50
C MET A 34 11.53 5.20 4.89
N GLU A 35 11.57 6.22 4.03
CA GLU A 35 10.84 7.46 4.26
C GLU A 35 9.33 7.23 4.15
N LEU A 36 8.91 6.46 3.13
CA LEU A 36 7.51 6.11 2.91
C LEU A 36 6.96 5.25 4.05
N LEU A 37 7.74 4.26 4.53
CA LEU A 37 7.38 3.44 5.69
C LEU A 37 7.20 4.30 6.94
N ASN A 38 8.14 5.20 7.23
CA ASN A 38 8.05 6.13 8.36
C ASN A 38 6.82 7.05 8.26
N LEU A 39 6.53 7.55 7.05
CA LEU A 39 5.38 8.40 6.81
C LEU A 39 4.08 7.63 7.07
N VAL A 40 3.93 6.45 6.46
CA VAL A 40 2.75 5.59 6.64
C VAL A 40 2.60 5.19 8.10
N HIS A 41 3.69 4.85 8.80
CA HIS A 41 3.65 4.52 10.22
C HIS A 41 3.05 5.67 11.06
N LYS A 42 3.59 6.88 10.90
CA LYS A 42 3.15 8.08 11.64
C LYS A 42 1.71 8.48 11.36
N THR A 43 1.19 8.07 10.20
CA THR A 43 -0.11 8.51 9.69
C THR A 43 -1.12 7.36 9.57
N PHE A 44 -0.77 6.15 10.01
CA PHE A 44 -1.53 4.92 9.79
C PHE A 44 -2.98 5.03 10.27
N ARG A 45 -3.19 5.67 11.43
CA ARG A 45 -4.52 5.91 12.03
C ARG A 45 -5.09 7.29 11.72
N SER A 46 -4.43 8.09 10.88
CA SER A 46 -4.90 9.43 10.58
C SER A 46 -6.15 9.38 9.71
N THR A 47 -7.15 10.16 10.08
CA THR A 47 -8.37 10.39 9.29
C THR A 47 -8.28 11.65 8.44
N SER A 48 -7.10 12.29 8.38
CA SER A 48 -6.94 13.59 7.70
C SER A 48 -7.00 13.44 6.19
N THR A 49 -7.95 14.13 5.56
CA THR A 49 -8.09 14.19 4.10
C THR A 49 -6.95 14.95 3.42
N SER A 50 -6.14 15.71 4.18
CA SER A 50 -4.92 16.35 3.68
C SER A 50 -3.76 15.37 3.48
N ILE A 51 -3.87 14.15 4.01
CA ILE A 51 -2.84 13.12 3.94
C ILE A 51 -3.19 12.18 2.77
N GLY A 52 -2.67 12.53 1.59
CA GLY A 52 -2.94 11.84 0.33
C GLY A 52 -2.23 10.48 0.15
N LEU A 53 -1.98 9.71 1.21
CA LEU A 53 -1.20 8.46 1.13
C LEU A 53 -1.73 7.48 0.08
N PHE A 54 -3.05 7.50 -0.14
CA PHE A 54 -3.76 6.69 -1.13
C PHE A 54 -4.28 7.53 -2.31
N ASN A 55 -4.03 8.83 -2.32
CA ASN A 55 -4.42 9.73 -3.40
C ASN A 55 -3.48 9.56 -4.60
N ALA A 56 -4.05 9.54 -5.79
CA ALA A 56 -3.34 9.39 -7.05
C ALA A 56 -3.05 10.74 -7.76
N GLY A 57 -3.40 11.87 -7.14
CA GLY A 57 -3.48 13.19 -7.76
C GLY A 57 -2.18 13.73 -8.39
N ASP A 58 -1.00 13.45 -7.82
CA ASP A 58 0.29 13.84 -8.41
C ASP A 58 1.20 12.62 -8.58
N THR A 59 1.65 12.38 -9.81
CA THR A 59 2.55 11.28 -10.18
C THR A 59 4.01 11.53 -9.78
N LEU A 60 4.38 12.78 -9.50
CA LEU A 60 5.75 13.20 -9.26
C LEU A 60 6.10 13.19 -7.77
N ASP A 61 5.14 13.52 -6.90
CA ASP A 61 5.31 13.52 -5.44
C ASP A 61 4.80 12.23 -4.80
N VAL A 62 5.64 11.19 -4.86
CA VAL A 62 5.35 9.86 -4.29
C VAL A 62 5.23 9.84 -2.77
N THR A 63 5.72 10.89 -2.10
CA THR A 63 5.64 11.05 -0.65
C THR A 63 4.30 11.56 -0.21
N ARG A 64 3.76 12.58 -0.89
CA ARG A 64 2.42 13.09 -0.60
C ARG A 64 1.32 12.22 -1.18
N ASN A 65 1.60 11.56 -2.30
CA ASN A 65 0.64 10.78 -3.06
C ASN A 65 1.21 9.36 -3.27
N ARG A 66 0.47 8.31 -2.90
CA ARG A 66 0.79 6.89 -3.17
C ARG A 66 1.78 6.20 -2.23
N ALA A 67 2.31 6.90 -1.21
CA ALA A 67 3.13 6.29 -0.16
C ALA A 67 2.39 5.09 0.48
N GLY A 68 1.11 5.27 0.80
CA GLY A 68 0.25 4.22 1.36
C GLY A 68 -0.02 3.08 0.39
N TYR A 69 -0.14 3.36 -0.92
CA TYR A 69 -0.34 2.31 -1.91
C TYR A 69 0.91 1.43 -2.09
N TYR A 70 2.10 2.04 -2.23
CA TYR A 70 3.35 1.29 -2.34
C TYR A 70 3.61 0.43 -1.09
N VAL A 71 3.53 1.06 0.10
CA VAL A 71 3.74 0.36 1.37
C VAL A 71 2.68 -0.72 1.57
N GLY A 72 1.42 -0.43 1.27
CA GLY A 72 0.32 -1.39 1.36
C GLY A 72 0.51 -2.60 0.45
N MET A 73 0.95 -2.42 -0.80
CA MET A 73 1.27 -3.56 -1.68
C MET A 73 2.40 -4.41 -1.11
N LYS A 74 3.50 -3.78 -0.67
CA LYS A 74 4.66 -4.49 -0.10
C LYS A 74 4.28 -5.27 1.15
N LEU A 75 3.42 -4.69 1.98
CA LEU A 75 2.86 -5.34 3.14
C LEU A 75 2.04 -6.57 2.76
N ILE A 76 1.07 -6.42 1.85
CA ILE A 76 0.17 -7.51 1.45
C ILE A 76 0.96 -8.66 0.81
N GLU A 77 1.93 -8.34 -0.04
CA GLU A 77 2.88 -9.33 -0.60
C GLU A 77 3.61 -10.08 0.52
N ALA A 78 4.19 -9.36 1.48
CA ALA A 78 4.95 -9.97 2.57
C ALA A 78 4.08 -10.84 3.50
N LEU A 79 2.87 -10.37 3.86
CA LEU A 79 1.94 -11.12 4.70
C LEU A 79 1.41 -12.37 3.97
N SER A 80 1.14 -12.26 2.67
CA SER A 80 0.74 -13.40 1.84
C SER A 80 1.82 -14.48 1.84
N GLU A 81 3.09 -14.10 1.67
CA GLU A 81 4.23 -15.01 1.68
C GLU A 81 4.50 -15.61 3.07
N GLU A 82 4.55 -14.78 4.12
CA GLU A 82 4.84 -15.19 5.51
C GLU A 82 3.79 -16.18 6.03
N HIS A 83 2.51 -15.92 5.75
CA HIS A 83 1.40 -16.72 6.25
C HIS A 83 0.87 -17.75 5.24
N LYS A 84 1.45 -17.80 4.03
CA LYS A 84 1.00 -18.65 2.91
C LYS A 84 -0.48 -18.48 2.58
N LEU A 85 -0.94 -17.24 2.62
CA LEU A 85 -2.35 -16.89 2.38
C LEU A 85 -2.55 -16.45 0.95
N ASN A 86 -3.63 -16.93 0.33
CA ASN A 86 -4.10 -16.36 -0.92
C ASN A 86 -5.02 -15.15 -0.66
N PHE A 87 -5.35 -14.42 -1.73
CA PHE A 87 -6.16 -13.21 -1.65
C PHE A 87 -7.52 -13.42 -0.96
N LEU A 88 -8.23 -14.52 -1.24
CA LEU A 88 -9.53 -14.80 -0.63
C LEU A 88 -9.43 -15.11 0.87
N GLU A 89 -8.31 -15.68 1.30
CA GLU A 89 -8.04 -15.92 2.72
C GLU A 89 -7.68 -14.63 3.44
N MET A 90 -6.91 -13.75 2.80
CA MET A 90 -6.61 -12.42 3.34
C MET A 90 -7.86 -11.56 3.53
N LEU A 91 -8.82 -11.63 2.61
CA LEU A 91 -10.10 -10.91 2.73
C LEU A 91 -10.96 -11.37 3.91
N LYS A 92 -10.71 -12.57 4.45
CA LYS A 92 -11.42 -13.09 5.63
C LYS A 92 -10.79 -12.64 6.94
N ILE A 93 -9.60 -12.03 6.91
CA ILE A 93 -8.94 -11.52 8.11
C ILE A 93 -9.73 -10.30 8.62
N PRO A 94 -10.14 -10.27 9.90
CA PRO A 94 -10.75 -9.08 10.49
C PRO A 94 -9.84 -7.87 10.30
N ARG A 95 -10.45 -6.72 9.99
CA ARG A 95 -9.70 -5.50 9.67
C ARG A 95 -8.70 -5.12 10.77
N GLU A 96 -9.12 -5.20 12.02
CA GLU A 96 -8.30 -4.86 13.19
C GLU A 96 -7.06 -5.75 13.28
N LYS A 97 -7.23 -7.05 12.98
CA LYS A 97 -6.12 -8.00 12.95
C LYS A 97 -5.16 -7.71 11.79
N LEU A 98 -5.71 -7.36 10.62
CA LEU A 98 -4.88 -6.98 9.47
C LEU A 98 -4.11 -5.68 9.74
N GLU A 99 -4.72 -4.71 10.41
CA GLU A 99 -4.08 -3.46 10.85
C GLU A 99 -2.96 -3.72 11.87
N GLU A 100 -3.14 -4.65 12.81
CA GLU A 100 -2.10 -5.07 13.74
C GLU A 100 -0.93 -5.74 13.01
N MET A 101 -1.22 -6.67 12.10
CA MET A 101 -0.20 -7.32 11.25
C MET A 101 0.56 -6.28 10.41
N ALA A 102 -0.14 -5.26 9.90
CA ALA A 102 0.42 -4.15 9.16
C ALA A 102 1.44 -3.36 9.98
N LEU A 103 1.04 -2.90 11.17
CA LEU A 103 1.89 -2.11 12.05
C LEU A 103 3.11 -2.91 12.49
N ASN A 104 2.92 -4.16 12.91
CA ASN A 104 4.02 -5.05 13.29
C ASN A 104 5.03 -5.22 12.16
N TRP A 105 4.58 -5.39 10.91
CA TRP A 105 5.48 -5.49 9.77
C TRP A 105 6.24 -4.19 9.51
N ILE A 106 5.58 -3.04 9.63
CA ILE A 106 6.23 -1.72 9.48
C ILE A 106 7.29 -1.51 10.57
N ASP A 107 7.00 -1.81 11.83
CA ASP A 107 7.93 -1.68 12.96
C ASP A 107 9.17 -2.56 12.77
N LYS A 108 8.97 -3.82 12.36
CA LYS A 108 10.06 -4.75 12.01
C LYS A 108 10.97 -4.15 10.92
N LYS A 109 10.39 -3.52 9.90
CA LYS A 109 11.14 -2.90 8.79
C LYS A 109 11.85 -1.62 9.20
N LEU A 110 11.28 -0.84 10.11
CA LEU A 110 11.88 0.38 10.64
C LEU A 110 12.97 0.10 11.69
N GLY A 111 13.14 -1.16 12.13
CA GLY A 111 14.10 -1.53 13.17
C GLY A 111 13.73 -0.98 14.54
N SER A 112 12.43 -0.73 14.77
CA SER A 112 11.90 -0.27 16.06
C SER A 112 11.62 -1.49 16.94
N PHE A 113 12.63 -1.96 17.66
CA PHE A 113 12.53 -3.03 18.65
C PHE A 113 13.18 -2.62 19.97
#